data_AF-A0A2S2CSG8-F1
#
_entry.id   AF-A0A2S2CSG8-F1
#
_cell.length_a   1.000
_cell.length_b   1.000
_cell.length_c   1.000
_cell.angle_alpha   90.00
_cell.angle_beta   90.00
_cell.angle_gamma   90.00
#
_symmetry.space_group_name_H-M   'P 1'
#
loop_
_entity.id
_entity.type
_entity.pdbx_description
1 polymer ?
#
loop_
_entity_poly.entity_id
_entity_poly.type
_entity_poly.pdbx_seq_one_letter_code
_entity_poly.pdbx_strand_id
1 'polypeptide(L)' 'MIPLGSTVMFRGRPALVVARTLAGTPSYDLRFEDGTVAKYVAEADLDAPDASHLPDIQQLKSPMA' A
#
# COMPACT_ATOMS: atom_id res chain seq x y z
N MET A 1 -6.71 -8.18 3.36
CA MET A 1 -6.76 -7.97 1.90
C MET A 1 -6.46 -6.51 1.58
N ILE A 2 -5.33 -6.26 0.94
CA ILE A 2 -4.77 -4.92 0.73
C ILE A 2 -5.18 -4.39 -0.66
N PRO A 3 -5.67 -3.14 -0.78
CA PRO A 3 -6.01 -2.54 -2.07
C PRO A 3 -4.80 -2.34 -3.00
N LEU A 4 -5.04 -2.33 -4.31
CA LEU A 4 -4.05 -1.86 -5.29
C LEU A 4 -3.79 -0.36 -5.08
N GLY A 5 -2.54 0.05 -5.23
CA GLY A 5 -2.10 1.43 -4.97
C GLY A 5 -1.93 1.77 -3.49
N SER A 6 -2.21 0.84 -2.57
CA SER A 6 -1.88 1.05 -1.15
C SER A 6 -0.37 1.00 -0.92
N THR A 7 0.12 1.91 -0.08
CA THR A 7 1.49 1.90 0.43
C THR A 7 1.59 0.94 1.61
N VAL A 8 2.50 -0.01 1.56
CA VAL A 8 2.78 -0.99 2.62
C VAL A 8 4.25 -0.94 3.00
N MET A 9 4.61 -1.49 4.17
CA MET A 9 6.00 -1.72 4.52
C MET A 9 6.37 -3.17 4.26
N PHE A 10 7.48 -3.38 3.55
CA PHE A 10 8.06 -4.70 3.34
C PHE A 10 9.55 -4.66 3.67
N ARG A 11 9.97 -5.46 4.66
CA ARG A 11 11.35 -5.50 5.16
C ARG A 11 11.90 -4.12 5.51
N GLY A 12 11.08 -3.30 6.17
CA GLY A 12 11.44 -1.94 6.58
C GLY A 12 11.49 -0.91 5.46
N ARG A 13 11.01 -1.24 4.24
CA ARG A 13 10.99 -0.32 3.10
C ARG A 13 9.55 -0.06 2.63
N PRO A 14 9.16 1.19 2.35
CA PRO A 14 7.86 1.49 1.77
C PRO A 14 7.78 0.99 0.33
N ALA A 15 6.64 0.41 -0.04
CA ALA A 15 6.36 -0.04 -1.39
C ALA A 15 4.87 0.10 -1.73
N LEU A 16 4.57 0.25 -3.02
CA LEU A 16 3.20 0.30 -3.54
C LEU A 16 2.75 -1.10 -3.99
N VAL A 17 1.54 -1.49 -3.61
CA VAL A 17 0.92 -2.71 -4.12
C VAL A 17 0.47 -2.50 -5.57
N VAL A 18 1.10 -3.20 -6.53
CA VAL A 18 0.85 -3.02 -7.97
C VAL A 18 0.14 -4.21 -8.62
N ALA A 19 0.17 -5.39 -8.02
CA ALA A 19 -0.65 -6.52 -8.42
C ALA A 19 -1.06 -7.37 -7.21
N ARG A 20 -2.12 -8.16 -7.38
CA ARG A 20 -2.61 -9.12 -6.38
C ARG A 20 -2.94 -10.45 -7.05
N THR A 21 -2.47 -11.54 -6.46
CA THR A 21 -2.83 -12.90 -6.83
C THR A 21 -3.73 -13.46 -5.75
N LEU A 22 -4.99 -13.75 -6.11
CA LEU A 22 -6.01 -14.24 -5.18
C LEU A 22 -6.31 -15.74 -5.34
N ALA A 23 -5.65 -16.41 -6.28
CA ALA A 23 -5.75 -17.85 -6.45
C ALA A 23 -4.85 -18.54 -5.40
N GLY A 24 -5.44 -19.32 -4.50
CA GLY A 24 -4.71 -19.97 -3.41
C GLY A 24 -4.34 -19.00 -2.30
N THR A 25 -3.05 -18.98 -1.91
CA THR A 25 -2.55 -18.08 -0.88
C THR A 25 -2.42 -16.66 -1.43
N PRO A 26 -3.07 -15.65 -0.81
CA PRO A 26 -2.95 -14.26 -1.25
C PRO A 26 -1.51 -13.79 -1.29
N SER A 27 -1.11 -13.23 -2.43
CA SER A 27 0.22 -12.66 -2.62
C SER A 27 0.18 -11.38 -3.47
N TYR A 28 1.20 -10.53 -3.33
CA TYR A 28 1.25 -9.19 -3.89
C TYR A 28 2.55 -8.94 -4.64
N ASP A 29 2.46 -8.21 -5.74
CA ASP A 29 3.63 -7.59 -6.35
C ASP A 29 3.76 -6.16 -5.80
N LEU A 30 4.95 -5.82 -5.34
CA LEU A 30 5.27 -4.54 -4.71
C LEU A 30 6.26 -3.77 -5.57
N ARG A 31 5.99 -2.49 -5.82
CA ARG A 31 6.93 -1.59 -6.48
C ARG A 31 7.53 -0.61 -5.47
N PHE A 32 8.85 -0.57 -5.40
CA PHE A 32 9.58 0.39 -4.58
C PHE A 32 9.84 1.69 -5.34
N GLU A 33 10.20 2.77 -4.64
CA GLU A 33 10.54 4.07 -5.25
C GLU A 33 11.72 4.00 -6.23
N ASP A 34 12.69 3.12 -5.97
CA ASP A 34 13.84 2.89 -6.86
C ASP A 34 13.45 2.18 -8.18
N GLY A 35 12.17 1.83 -8.35
CA GLY A 35 11.62 1.17 -9.52
C GLY A 35 11.73 -0.35 -9.49
N THR A 36 12.38 -0.95 -8.49
CA THR A 36 12.44 -2.41 -8.34
C THR A 36 11.07 -2.98 -7.98
N VAL A 37 10.86 -4.26 -8.32
CA VAL A 37 9.61 -4.98 -8.05
C VAL A 37 9.91 -6.27 -7.29
N ALA A 38 9.32 -6.42 -6.10
CA ALA A 38 9.24 -7.71 -5.42
C ALA A 38 7.94 -8.42 -5.83
N LYS A 39 8.01 -9.71 -6.14
CA LYS A 39 6.86 -10.48 -6.63
C LYS A 39 6.41 -11.53 -5.65
N TYR A 40 5.12 -11.86 -5.70
CA TYR A 40 4.51 -12.92 -4.90
C TYR A 40 4.78 -12.80 -3.39
N VAL A 41 4.82 -11.57 -2.86
CA VAL A 41 5.02 -11.31 -1.44
C VAL A 41 3.76 -11.73 -0.68
N ALA A 42 3.91 -12.54 0.38
CA ALA A 42 2.77 -12.99 1.16
C ALA A 42 2.18 -11.82 1.97
N GLU A 43 0.86 -11.81 2.16
CA GLU A 43 0.21 -10.78 2.99
C GLU A 43 0.81 -10.69 4.40
N ALA A 44 1.22 -11.83 4.97
CA ALA A 44 1.80 -11.92 6.31
C ALA A 44 3.20 -11.30 6.44
N ASP A 45 3.89 -11.04 5.33
CA ASP A 45 5.20 -10.39 5.31
C ASP A 45 5.09 -8.85 5.18
N LEU A 46 3.87 -8.33 5.07
CA LEU A 46 3.58 -6.92 4.91
C LEU A 46 3.11 -6.36 6.25
N ASP A 47 3.72 -5.26 6.68
CA ASP A 47 3.09 -4.46 7.72
C ASP A 47 1.96 -3.63 7.10
N ALA A 48 0.84 -3.55 7.82
CA ALA A 48 -0.35 -2.85 7.36
C ALA A 48 -0.03 -1.40 6.98
N PRO A 49 -0.72 -0.83 5.97
CA PRO A 49 -0.62 0.59 5.67
C PRO A 49 -0.92 1.36 6.96
N ASP A 50 0.01 2.20 7.38
CA ASP A 50 -0.28 3.15 8.45
C ASP A 50 -1.39 4.07 7.92
N ALA A 51 -2.62 3.82 8.37
CA ALA A 51 -3.82 4.53 7.91
C ALA A 51 -3.74 6.05 8.22
N SER A 52 -2.74 6.45 9.01
CA SER A 52 -2.41 7.82 9.38
C SER A 52 -1.85 8.68 8.24
N HIS A 53 -1.56 8.14 7.04
CA HIS A 53 -1.11 8.93 5.88
C HIS A 53 -2.16 9.10 4.77
N LEU A 54 -3.45 8.87 5.05
CA LEU A 54 -4.48 9.42 4.17
C LEU A 54 -4.43 10.95 4.33
N PRO A 55 -4.14 11.73 3.26
CA PRO A 55 -4.29 13.18 3.35
C PRO A 55 -5.74 13.46 3.71
N ASP A 56 -5.96 14.16 4.81
CA ASP A 56 -7.26 14.48 5.33
C ASP A 56 -8.03 15.34 4.31
N ILE A 57 -8.84 14.69 3.47
CA ILE A 57 -9.61 15.34 2.41
C ILE A 57 -10.74 16.24 2.97
N GLN A 58 -10.86 16.38 4.30
CA GLN A 58 -11.91 17.18 4.94
C GLN A 58 -11.53 18.64 5.20
N GLN A 59 -10.30 19.09 4.97
CA GLN A 59 -9.93 20.50 5.21
C GLN A 59 -10.38 21.50 4.12
N LEU A 60 -11.00 21.06 3.02
CA LEU A 60 -11.43 21.94 1.92
C LEU A 60 -12.84 22.54 2.07
N LYS A 61 -13.48 22.43 3.24
CA LYS A 61 -14.80 23.05 3.49
C LYS A 61 -14.78 23.98 4.70
N SER A 62 -14.03 25.06 4.61
CA SER A 62 -14.34 26.27 5.37
C SER A 62 -14.72 27.37 4.37
N PRO A 63 -16.00 27.68 4.17
CA PRO A 63 -16.35 28.97 3.59
C PRO A 63 -15.97 30.05 4.60
N MET A 64 -15.06 30.92 4.15
CA MET A 64 -14.71 32.17 4.82
C MET A 64 -15.96 33.06 4.93
N ALA A 65 -16.02 33.82 6.02
CA ALA A 65 -17.13 34.66 6.50
C ALA A 65 -17.85 35.52 5.44
#